data_AF-A0A9Q8QTA1-F1
#
_entry.id   AF-A0A9Q8QTA1-F1
#
_cell.length_a   1.000
_cell.length_b   1.000
_cell.length_c   1.000
_cell.angle_alpha   90.00
_cell.angle_beta   90.00
_cell.angle_gamma   90.00
#
_symmetry.space_group_name_H-M   'P 1'
#
loop_
_entity.id
_entity.type
_entity.pdbx_description
1 polymer ?
#
loop_
_entity_poly.entity_id
_entity_poly.type
_entity_poly.pdbx_seq_one_letter_code
_entity_poly.pdbx_strand_id
1 'polypeptide(L)'
;MTADEEHEGASIKEQLIAACRGNNTDLLTELLDGKPDDEITSLLNSTTTVMGNYLYHEAASRGNYEIIDLLLDQPAFECDPVNRLEGDTPLHSAIRWLNAEPPAQRPFGLALVSMMLEAGSSPRARNRARLTPAQLVDPANVQLKELIHQHEYASQNAGDFAHVVESNGGGSAATNNNNKNSAVLLDAHDARGSDDDDDAEFSGSDDEERAEWERRRRERKGAR
;
A
#
# COMPACT_ATOMS: atom_id res chain seq x y z
N MET A 1 -41.11 10.00 43.25
CA MET A 1 -39.73 10.31 42.86
C MET A 1 -39.19 9.06 42.20
N THR A 2 -39.52 8.88 40.92
CA THR A 2 -38.92 7.86 40.07
C THR A 2 -37.62 8.45 39.57
N ALA A 3 -36.51 7.78 39.87
CA ALA A 3 -35.22 8.12 39.33
C ALA A 3 -35.32 8.15 37.81
N ASP A 4 -34.93 9.27 37.20
CA ASP A 4 -34.50 9.30 35.81
C ASP A 4 -33.32 8.34 35.71
N GLU A 5 -33.58 7.14 35.22
CA GLU A 5 -32.55 6.28 34.66
C GLU A 5 -32.11 6.96 33.36
N GLU A 6 -31.24 7.96 33.46
CA GLU A 6 -30.45 8.48 32.34
C GLU A 6 -29.72 7.27 31.75
N HIS A 7 -30.28 6.69 30.69
CA HIS A 7 -29.62 5.66 29.91
C HIS A 7 -28.39 6.34 29.30
N GLU A 8 -27.20 6.07 29.84
CA GLU A 8 -25.94 6.40 29.18
C GLU A 8 -26.01 5.80 27.77
N GLY A 9 -26.18 6.67 26.77
CA GLY A 9 -26.25 6.25 25.37
C GLY A 9 -24.96 5.56 24.93
N ALA A 10 -25.01 4.84 23.81
CA ALA A 10 -23.82 4.22 23.23
C ALA A 10 -22.70 5.27 23.05
N SER A 11 -21.45 4.89 23.33
CA SER A 11 -20.33 5.80 23.12
C SER A 11 -20.19 6.19 21.64
N ILE A 12 -19.61 7.37 21.34
CA ILE A 12 -19.41 7.83 19.95
C ILE A 12 -18.72 6.75 19.10
N LYS A 13 -17.71 6.06 19.66
CA LYS A 13 -17.00 4.97 18.98
C LYS A 13 -17.92 3.80 18.63
N GLU A 14 -18.79 3.41 19.54
CA GLU A 14 -19.78 2.34 19.29
C GLU A 14 -20.83 2.78 18.26
N GLN A 15 -21.25 4.05 18.28
CA GLN A 15 -22.16 4.59 17.28
C GLN A 15 -21.52 4.63 15.89
N LEU A 16 -20.25 5.00 15.76
CA LEU A 16 -19.51 4.93 14.50
C LEU A 16 -19.39 3.49 13.97
N ILE A 17 -19.09 2.54 14.85
CA ILE A 17 -19.06 1.11 14.50
C ILE A 17 -20.46 0.66 14.03
N ALA A 18 -21.52 1.06 14.73
CA ALA A 18 -22.89 0.74 14.36
C ALA A 18 -23.28 1.35 13.00
N ALA A 19 -22.89 2.59 12.74
CA ALA A 19 -23.08 3.26 11.44
C ALA A 19 -22.42 2.43 10.32
N CYS A 20 -21.13 2.09 10.49
CA CYS A 20 -20.37 1.28 9.52
C CYS A 20 -20.98 -0.10 9.28
N ARG A 21 -21.54 -0.75 10.31
CA ARG A 21 -22.21 -2.05 10.18
C ARG A 21 -23.56 -1.97 9.47
N GLY A 22 -24.29 -0.88 9.69
CA GLY A 22 -25.63 -0.66 9.15
C GLY A 22 -25.67 0.10 7.84
N ASN A 23 -24.51 0.44 7.25
CA ASN A 23 -24.41 1.32 6.08
C ASN A 23 -25.14 2.67 6.28
N ASN A 24 -25.11 3.20 7.50
CA ASN A 24 -25.86 4.40 7.88
C ASN A 24 -24.97 5.65 7.72
N THR A 25 -24.97 6.22 6.51
CA THR A 25 -24.21 7.43 6.15
C THR A 25 -24.71 8.67 6.89
N ASP A 26 -26.01 8.75 7.17
CA ASP A 26 -26.62 9.89 7.86
C ASP A 26 -26.10 9.98 9.29
N LEU A 27 -26.12 8.84 10.01
CA LEU A 27 -25.56 8.77 11.36
C LEU A 27 -24.05 9.04 11.37
N LEU A 28 -23.30 8.53 10.40
CA LEU A 28 -21.87 8.84 10.29
C LEU A 28 -21.66 10.35 10.13
N THR A 29 -22.40 10.99 9.22
CA THR A 29 -22.30 12.43 8.97
C THR A 29 -22.69 13.24 10.21
N GLU A 30 -23.78 12.87 10.90
CA GLU A 30 -24.21 13.52 12.15
C GLU A 30 -23.14 13.44 13.24
N LEU A 31 -22.48 12.29 13.39
CA LEU A 31 -21.44 12.09 14.41
C LEU A 31 -20.15 12.89 14.13
N LEU A 32 -19.90 13.20 12.86
CA LEU A 32 -18.73 13.96 12.42
C LEU A 32 -19.01 15.47 12.32
N ASP A 33 -20.28 15.88 12.22
CA ASP A 33 -20.66 17.28 12.04
C ASP A 33 -20.14 18.19 13.17
N GLY A 34 -19.67 19.37 12.77
CA GLY A 34 -19.11 20.37 13.69
C GLY A 34 -17.78 20.01 14.36
N LYS A 35 -17.16 18.86 14.04
CA LYS A 35 -15.84 18.48 14.54
C LYS A 35 -14.73 19.03 13.64
N PRO A 36 -13.54 19.36 14.19
CA PRO A 36 -12.40 19.71 13.37
C PRO A 36 -11.85 18.48 12.64
N ASP A 37 -11.33 18.68 11.43
CA ASP A 37 -10.80 17.62 10.56
C ASP A 37 -9.81 16.70 11.28
N ASP A 38 -8.88 17.26 12.07
CA ASP A 38 -7.90 16.49 12.84
C ASP A 38 -8.55 15.53 13.86
N GLU A 39 -9.66 15.95 14.49
CA GLU A 39 -10.43 15.10 15.41
C GLU A 39 -11.17 14.01 14.64
N ILE A 40 -11.77 14.34 13.50
CA ILE A 40 -12.45 13.38 12.61
C ILE A 40 -11.47 12.29 12.18
N THR A 41 -10.33 12.69 11.60
CA THR A 41 -9.29 11.77 11.12
C THR A 41 -8.78 10.87 12.26
N SER A 42 -8.48 11.44 13.43
CA SER A 42 -8.03 10.68 14.60
C SER A 42 -9.11 9.70 15.08
N LEU A 43 -10.37 10.12 15.11
CA LEU A 43 -11.49 9.31 15.57
C LEU A 43 -11.73 8.13 14.62
N LEU A 44 -11.76 8.38 13.31
CA LEU A 44 -12.00 7.36 12.29
C LEU A 44 -10.85 6.34 12.22
N ASN A 45 -9.60 6.81 12.24
CA ASN A 45 -8.42 5.95 12.12
C ASN A 45 -8.06 5.21 13.42
N SER A 46 -8.53 5.66 14.60
CA SER A 46 -8.23 4.99 15.88
C SER A 46 -9.36 4.12 16.41
N THR A 47 -10.59 4.29 15.90
CA THR A 47 -11.75 3.52 16.37
C THR A 47 -11.65 2.08 15.90
N THR A 48 -11.62 1.17 16.88
CA THR A 48 -11.56 -0.27 16.64
C THR A 48 -12.60 -1.00 17.48
N THR A 49 -13.10 -2.13 16.97
CA THR A 49 -13.98 -3.01 17.70
C THR A 49 -13.21 -3.82 18.75
N VAL A 50 -13.93 -4.53 19.62
CA VAL A 50 -13.32 -5.47 20.58
C VAL A 50 -12.49 -6.56 19.88
N MET A 51 -12.83 -6.91 18.64
CA MET A 51 -12.06 -7.86 17.82
C MET A 51 -10.82 -7.23 17.16
N GLY A 52 -10.66 -5.91 17.26
CA GLY A 52 -9.55 -5.16 16.67
C GLY A 52 -9.73 -4.92 15.17
N ASN A 53 -10.97 -4.85 14.70
CA ASN A 53 -11.31 -4.38 13.36
C ASN A 53 -11.50 -2.87 13.39
N TYR A 54 -11.02 -2.17 12.38
CA TYR A 54 -11.28 -0.74 12.21
C TYR A 54 -12.65 -0.53 11.58
N LEU A 55 -13.15 0.71 11.59
CA LEU A 55 -14.40 1.09 10.94
C LEU A 55 -14.44 0.60 9.48
N TYR A 56 -13.33 0.76 8.78
CA TYR A 56 -13.20 0.34 7.39
C TYR A 56 -13.37 -1.17 7.21
N HIS A 57 -12.78 -2.00 8.09
CA HIS A 57 -13.00 -3.45 8.05
C HIS A 57 -14.45 -3.83 8.30
N GLU A 58 -15.12 -3.16 9.24
CA GLU A 58 -16.52 -3.48 9.58
C GLU A 58 -17.46 -3.17 8.40
N ALA A 59 -17.24 -2.06 7.70
CA ALA A 59 -17.98 -1.73 6.49
C ALA A 59 -17.64 -2.70 5.33
N ALA A 60 -16.35 -2.96 5.09
CA ALA A 60 -15.88 -3.84 4.01
C ALA A 60 -16.34 -5.30 4.18
N SER A 61 -16.38 -5.80 5.41
CA SER A 61 -16.85 -7.17 5.72
C SER A 61 -18.32 -7.44 5.39
N ARG A 62 -19.07 -6.38 5.06
CA ARG A 62 -20.50 -6.42 4.74
C ARG A 62 -20.82 -5.89 3.34
N GLY A 63 -19.82 -5.42 2.61
CA GLY A 63 -20.03 -4.79 1.31
C GLY A 63 -20.82 -3.48 1.37
N ASN A 64 -20.73 -2.75 2.48
CA ASN A 64 -21.46 -1.50 2.68
C ASN A 64 -20.81 -0.37 1.87
N TYR A 65 -21.19 -0.25 0.59
CA TYR A 65 -20.53 0.61 -0.40
C TYR A 65 -20.59 2.09 -0.03
N GLU A 66 -21.78 2.58 0.32
CA GLU A 66 -22.04 4.00 0.51
C GLU A 66 -21.29 4.57 1.71
N ILE A 67 -21.20 3.81 2.81
CA ILE A 67 -20.40 4.24 3.96
C ILE A 67 -18.90 4.12 3.70
N ILE A 68 -18.45 3.18 2.87
CA ILE A 68 -17.05 3.10 2.46
C ILE A 68 -16.66 4.32 1.64
N ASP A 69 -17.50 4.69 0.68
CA ASP A 69 -17.33 5.89 -0.15
C ASP A 69 -17.17 7.15 0.74
N LEU A 70 -18.10 7.33 1.69
CA LEU A 70 -18.06 8.46 2.62
C LEU A 70 -16.84 8.45 3.56
N LEU A 71 -16.36 7.27 3.97
CA LEU A 71 -15.15 7.14 4.78
C LEU A 71 -13.89 7.51 3.98
N LEU A 72 -13.81 7.06 2.73
CA LEU A 72 -12.68 7.32 1.82
C LEU A 72 -12.60 8.79 1.40
N ASP A 73 -13.73 9.50 1.36
CA ASP A 73 -13.78 10.95 1.11
C ASP A 73 -13.20 11.79 2.27
N GLN A 74 -12.97 11.20 3.45
CA GLN A 74 -12.45 11.94 4.59
C GLN A 74 -10.95 12.25 4.43
N PRO A 75 -10.51 13.46 4.82
CA PRO A 75 -9.11 13.84 4.68
C PRO A 75 -8.20 12.98 5.55
N ALA A 76 -7.10 12.49 4.95
CA ALA A 76 -6.09 11.67 5.63
C ALA A 76 -6.66 10.39 6.29
N PHE A 77 -7.73 9.83 5.72
CA PHE A 77 -8.23 8.52 6.11
C PHE A 77 -7.23 7.41 5.75
N GLU A 78 -7.03 6.46 6.67
CA GLU A 78 -6.10 5.35 6.48
C GLU A 78 -6.77 4.20 5.70
N CYS A 79 -6.24 3.88 4.52
CA CYS A 79 -6.84 2.90 3.61
C CYS A 79 -6.41 1.46 3.91
N ASP A 80 -5.22 1.24 4.50
CA ASP A 80 -4.67 -0.10 4.73
C ASP A 80 -4.46 -0.46 6.22
N PRO A 81 -5.41 -0.16 7.14
CA PRO A 81 -5.26 -0.58 8.52
C PRO A 81 -5.28 -2.11 8.61
N VAL A 82 -4.46 -2.68 9.48
CA VAL A 82 -4.32 -4.13 9.64
C VAL A 82 -5.08 -4.58 10.89
N ASN A 83 -6.05 -5.50 10.73
CA ASN A 83 -6.84 -5.95 11.88
C ASN A 83 -6.03 -6.86 12.83
N ARG A 84 -6.47 -6.91 14.09
CA ARG A 84 -5.74 -7.66 15.13
C ARG A 84 -5.89 -9.17 15.04
N LEU A 85 -6.95 -9.70 14.45
CA LEU A 85 -7.21 -11.14 14.48
C LEU A 85 -6.49 -11.88 13.35
N GLU A 86 -6.72 -11.44 12.10
CA GLU A 86 -6.23 -12.12 10.90
C GLU A 86 -5.05 -11.40 10.25
N GLY A 87 -4.79 -10.15 10.64
CA GLY A 87 -3.89 -9.26 9.92
C GLY A 87 -4.42 -8.84 8.56
N ASP A 88 -5.73 -8.90 8.37
CA ASP A 88 -6.37 -8.52 7.12
C ASP A 88 -6.43 -6.99 6.99
N THR A 89 -6.24 -6.47 5.78
CA THR A 89 -6.63 -5.09 5.42
C THR A 89 -8.11 -5.03 5.05
N PRO A 90 -8.75 -3.85 4.98
CA PRO A 90 -10.15 -3.75 4.57
C PRO A 90 -10.39 -4.38 3.20
N LEU A 91 -9.43 -4.29 2.29
CA LEU A 91 -9.48 -4.93 0.97
C LEU A 91 -9.57 -6.47 1.07
N HIS A 92 -8.88 -7.11 2.03
CA HIS A 92 -9.04 -8.55 2.29
C HIS A 92 -10.47 -8.85 2.76
N SER A 93 -11.01 -8.06 3.69
CA SER A 93 -12.38 -8.23 4.20
C SER A 93 -13.43 -8.12 3.09
N ALA A 94 -13.29 -7.16 2.17
CA ALA A 94 -14.20 -6.98 1.04
C ALA A 94 -14.21 -8.20 0.10
N ILE A 95 -13.04 -8.76 -0.20
CA ILE A 95 -12.92 -9.95 -1.05
C ILE A 95 -13.53 -11.18 -0.37
N ARG A 96 -13.30 -11.37 0.94
CA ARG A 96 -13.93 -12.46 1.69
C ARG A 96 -15.44 -12.36 1.71
N TRP A 97 -15.96 -11.14 1.92
CA TRP A 97 -17.38 -10.87 1.84
C TRP A 97 -17.93 -11.26 0.45
N LEU A 98 -17.31 -10.77 -0.61
CA LEU A 98 -17.77 -11.06 -1.97
C LEU A 98 -17.70 -12.55 -2.34
N ASN A 99 -16.70 -13.28 -1.85
CA ASN A 99 -16.60 -14.73 -2.05
C ASN A 99 -17.72 -15.50 -1.33
N ALA A 100 -18.28 -14.95 -0.26
CA ALA A 100 -19.41 -15.54 0.47
C ALA A 100 -20.76 -15.21 -0.20
N GLU A 101 -20.81 -14.20 -1.05
CA GLU A 101 -22.01 -13.77 -1.76
C GLU A 101 -22.27 -14.59 -3.04
N PRO A 102 -23.54 -14.63 -3.52
CA PRO A 102 -23.86 -15.28 -4.79
C PRO A 102 -23.14 -14.63 -5.98
N PRO A 103 -22.87 -15.38 -7.07
CA PRO A 103 -22.24 -14.84 -8.28
C PRO A 103 -22.94 -13.62 -8.89
N ALA A 104 -24.24 -13.41 -8.61
CA ALA A 104 -24.99 -12.24 -9.02
C ALA A 104 -24.45 -10.92 -8.44
N GLN A 105 -23.77 -10.96 -7.28
CA GLN A 105 -23.18 -9.79 -6.64
C GLN A 105 -21.79 -9.43 -7.17
N ARG A 106 -21.20 -10.26 -8.06
CA ARG A 106 -19.86 -10.01 -8.61
C ARG A 106 -19.69 -8.63 -9.25
N PRO A 107 -20.64 -8.10 -10.06
CA PRO A 107 -20.50 -6.75 -10.62
C PRO A 107 -20.45 -5.67 -9.54
N PHE A 108 -21.26 -5.79 -8.50
CA PHE A 108 -21.26 -4.86 -7.37
C PHE A 108 -19.95 -4.94 -6.59
N GLY A 109 -19.50 -6.15 -6.25
CA GLY A 109 -18.23 -6.33 -5.55
C GLY A 109 -17.02 -5.88 -6.38
N LEU A 110 -17.08 -5.97 -7.71
CA LEU A 110 -16.07 -5.42 -8.61
C LEU A 110 -16.01 -3.90 -8.50
N ALA A 111 -17.17 -3.22 -8.54
CA ALA A 111 -17.25 -1.76 -8.38
C ALA A 111 -16.73 -1.32 -6.99
N LEU A 112 -17.12 -2.03 -5.93
CA LEU A 112 -16.64 -1.77 -4.58
C LEU A 112 -15.10 -1.87 -4.51
N VAL A 113 -14.53 -2.98 -5.00
CA VAL A 113 -13.07 -3.17 -4.96
C VAL A 113 -12.35 -2.17 -5.85
N SER A 114 -12.91 -1.79 -7.01
CA SER A 114 -12.36 -0.73 -7.86
C SER A 114 -12.23 0.58 -7.09
N MET A 115 -13.32 1.02 -6.46
CA MET A 115 -13.35 2.24 -5.66
C MET A 115 -12.32 2.20 -4.50
N MET A 116 -12.20 1.07 -3.79
CA MET A 116 -11.20 0.92 -2.73
C MET A 116 -9.76 1.02 -3.26
N LEU A 117 -9.47 0.42 -4.42
CA LEU A 117 -8.15 0.47 -5.06
C LEU A 117 -7.82 1.87 -5.61
N GLU A 118 -8.81 2.55 -6.18
CA GLU A 118 -8.70 3.93 -6.67
C GLU A 118 -8.45 4.92 -5.54
N ALA A 119 -9.04 4.70 -4.37
CA ALA A 119 -8.79 5.47 -3.15
C ALA A 119 -7.43 5.15 -2.50
N GLY A 120 -6.63 4.24 -3.07
CA GLY A 120 -5.27 3.97 -2.64
C GLY A 120 -5.08 2.75 -1.74
N SER A 121 -6.09 1.89 -1.58
CA SER A 121 -5.91 0.60 -0.87
C SER A 121 -4.86 -0.26 -1.57
N SER A 122 -3.91 -0.83 -0.84
CA SER A 122 -2.82 -1.61 -1.41
C SER A 122 -3.24 -3.03 -1.79
N PRO A 123 -3.14 -3.42 -3.07
CA PRO A 123 -3.40 -4.80 -3.50
C PRO A 123 -2.28 -5.77 -3.09
N ARG A 124 -1.18 -5.24 -2.52
CA ARG A 124 0.04 -6.01 -2.20
C ARG A 124 0.18 -6.32 -0.72
N ALA A 125 -0.65 -5.72 0.13
CA ALA A 125 -0.64 -5.99 1.57
C ALA A 125 -0.81 -7.49 1.82
N ARG A 126 -0.09 -8.00 2.83
CA ARG A 126 -0.14 -9.42 3.20
C ARG A 126 -0.70 -9.58 4.59
N ASN A 127 -1.65 -10.49 4.73
CA ASN A 127 -2.18 -10.83 6.04
C ASN A 127 -1.25 -11.75 6.84
N ARG A 128 -1.69 -12.21 8.03
CA ARG A 128 -0.89 -13.14 8.86
C ARG A 128 -0.63 -14.48 8.19
N ALA A 129 -1.52 -14.93 7.31
CA ALA A 129 -1.30 -16.12 6.49
C ALA A 129 -0.34 -15.87 5.31
N ARG A 130 0.20 -14.65 5.19
CA ARG A 130 1.05 -14.18 4.08
C ARG A 130 0.36 -14.21 2.72
N LEU A 131 -0.97 -14.15 2.72
CA LEU A 131 -1.77 -14.09 1.51
C LEU A 131 -2.04 -12.63 1.14
N THR A 132 -2.04 -12.35 -0.16
CA THR A 132 -2.49 -11.05 -0.70
C THR A 132 -3.99 -11.08 -1.02
N PRO A 133 -4.65 -9.91 -1.16
CA PRO A 133 -6.04 -9.82 -1.60
C PRO A 133 -6.31 -10.63 -2.87
N ALA A 134 -5.45 -10.52 -3.90
CA ALA A 134 -5.57 -11.25 -5.15
C ALA A 134 -5.56 -12.78 -4.99
N GLN A 135 -4.87 -13.30 -3.98
CA GLN A 135 -4.79 -14.74 -3.69
C GLN A 135 -6.04 -15.26 -2.97
N LEU A 136 -6.83 -14.39 -2.35
CA LEU A 136 -8.09 -14.75 -1.71
C LEU A 136 -9.27 -14.79 -2.69
N VAL A 137 -9.16 -14.18 -3.87
CA VAL A 137 -10.24 -14.12 -4.86
C VAL A 137 -10.68 -15.53 -5.30
N ASP A 138 -12.00 -15.78 -5.32
CA ASP A 138 -12.58 -16.99 -5.90
C ASP A 138 -12.02 -17.23 -7.32
N PRO A 139 -11.42 -18.40 -7.62
CA PRO A 139 -10.91 -18.73 -8.96
C PRO A 139 -11.92 -18.56 -10.09
N ALA A 140 -13.22 -18.66 -9.80
CA ALA A 140 -14.29 -18.44 -10.78
C ALA A 140 -14.58 -16.95 -11.07
N ASN A 141 -14.05 -16.03 -10.26
CA ASN A 141 -14.16 -14.58 -10.45
C ASN A 141 -12.89 -14.01 -11.11
N VAL A 142 -12.69 -14.39 -12.37
CA VAL A 142 -11.52 -13.97 -13.16
C VAL A 142 -11.46 -12.45 -13.32
N GLN A 143 -12.60 -11.78 -13.43
CA GLN A 143 -12.68 -10.32 -13.61
C GLN A 143 -12.12 -9.56 -12.42
N LEU A 144 -12.48 -9.96 -11.20
CA LEU A 144 -11.95 -9.33 -9.99
C LEU A 144 -10.44 -9.54 -9.84
N LYS A 145 -9.97 -10.75 -10.14
CA LYS A 145 -8.54 -11.06 -10.08
C LYS A 145 -7.75 -10.20 -11.06
N GLU A 146 -8.28 -10.04 -12.27
CA GLU A 146 -7.69 -9.20 -13.31
C GLU A 146 -7.67 -7.73 -12.91
N LEU A 147 -8.76 -7.19 -12.35
CA LEU A 147 -8.81 -5.82 -11.82
C LEU A 147 -7.70 -5.56 -10.81
N ILE A 148 -7.52 -6.46 -9.83
CA ILE A 148 -6.49 -6.31 -8.79
C ILE A 148 -5.09 -6.33 -9.40
N HIS A 149 -4.83 -7.24 -10.35
CA HIS A 149 -3.54 -7.30 -11.03
C HIS A 149 -3.26 -6.04 -11.87
N GLN A 150 -4.27 -5.47 -12.51
CA GLN A 150 -4.13 -4.21 -13.27
C GLN A 150 -3.73 -3.05 -12.36
N HIS A 151 -4.36 -2.90 -11.20
CA HIS A 151 -3.97 -1.89 -10.21
C HIS A 151 -2.58 -2.17 -9.61
N GLU A 152 -2.23 -3.43 -9.39
CA GLU A 152 -0.89 -3.81 -8.93
C GLU A 152 0.20 -3.43 -9.96
N TYR A 153 -0.06 -3.64 -11.25
CA TYR A 153 0.86 -3.23 -12.31
C TYR A 153 0.95 -1.71 -12.44
N ALA A 154 -0.19 -1.01 -12.41
CA ALA A 154 -0.23 0.45 -12.47
C ALA A 154 0.54 1.12 -11.32
N SER A 155 0.40 0.59 -10.10
CA SER A 155 1.11 1.11 -8.92
C SER A 155 2.63 0.88 -8.97
N GLN A 156 3.10 -0.21 -9.58
CA GLN A 156 4.53 -0.44 -9.80
C GLN A 156 5.13 0.54 -10.80
N ASN A 157 4.44 0.74 -11.92
CA ASN A 157 4.93 1.60 -13.00
C ASN A 157 4.87 3.09 -12.63
N ALA A 158 3.93 3.49 -11.76
CA ALA A 158 3.91 4.84 -11.21
C ALA A 158 5.19 5.20 -10.42
N GLY A 159 5.85 4.20 -9.83
CA GLY A 159 7.12 4.38 -9.10
C GLY A 159 8.38 4.42 -9.99
N ASP A 160 8.30 4.00 -11.25
CA ASP A 160 9.45 3.83 -12.15
C ASP A 160 9.71 5.04 -13.08
N PHE A 161 8.75 5.97 -13.21
CA PHE A 161 8.88 7.14 -14.10
C PHE A 161 9.65 8.34 -13.49
N ALA A 162 10.25 8.20 -12.31
CA ALA A 162 10.87 9.32 -11.59
C ALA A 162 12.41 9.34 -11.62
N HIS A 163 13.09 9.05 -12.75
CA HIS A 163 14.42 9.61 -13.04
C HIS A 163 14.90 9.37 -14.50
N VAL A 164 14.26 9.97 -15.50
CA VAL A 164 14.98 10.27 -16.76
C VAL A 164 15.35 11.74 -16.73
N VAL A 165 16.40 12.06 -15.96
CA VAL A 165 17.11 13.34 -16.12
C VAL A 165 17.80 13.27 -17.48
N GLU A 166 17.16 13.85 -18.49
CA GLU A 166 17.79 14.19 -19.75
C GLU A 166 19.02 15.07 -19.47
N SER A 167 20.18 14.43 -19.51
CA SER A 167 21.46 15.07 -19.31
C SER A 167 21.87 15.74 -20.62
N ASN A 168 21.41 16.97 -20.86
CA ASN A 168 21.98 17.82 -21.90
C ASN A 168 22.38 19.20 -21.34
N GLY A 169 23.66 19.29 -20.94
CA GLY A 169 24.53 20.41 -21.26
C GLY A 169 24.24 21.80 -20.68
N GLY A 170 24.90 22.11 -19.56
CA GLY A 170 25.73 23.33 -19.46
C GLY A 170 25.14 24.55 -18.73
N GLY A 171 25.79 24.94 -17.62
CA GLY A 171 25.65 26.30 -17.06
C GLY A 171 25.90 26.41 -15.56
N SER A 172 27.17 26.51 -15.16
CA SER A 172 27.61 26.80 -13.79
C SER A 172 27.09 28.12 -13.23
N ALA A 173 26.67 28.15 -11.96
CA ALA A 173 26.97 29.24 -11.02
C ALA A 173 26.72 28.80 -9.57
N ALA A 174 27.80 28.83 -8.79
CA ALA A 174 27.86 28.53 -7.36
C ALA A 174 27.21 29.62 -6.49
N THR A 175 26.77 29.27 -5.28
CA THR A 175 27.20 29.89 -4.00
C THR A 175 26.66 29.11 -2.78
N ASN A 176 27.60 28.47 -2.05
CA ASN A 176 27.81 28.37 -0.59
C ASN A 176 26.70 28.90 0.35
N ASN A 177 26.45 28.38 1.56
CA ASN A 177 27.21 27.48 2.43
C ASN A 177 26.26 27.01 3.55
N ASN A 178 26.30 25.74 3.94
CA ASN A 178 25.53 25.22 5.06
C ASN A 178 26.43 24.74 6.20
N ASN A 179 26.00 25.14 7.39
CA ASN A 179 26.29 24.74 8.76
C ASN A 179 27.34 23.64 9.05
N LYS A 180 28.25 23.97 9.99
CA LYS A 180 29.23 23.07 10.62
C LYS A 180 28.55 22.21 11.69
N ASN A 181 28.87 20.91 11.72
CA ASN A 181 29.36 20.15 12.89
C ASN A 181 29.00 18.66 12.79
N SER A 182 29.96 17.81 12.43
CA SER A 182 30.35 16.64 13.24
C SER A 182 31.53 15.95 12.55
N ALA A 183 32.66 15.92 13.25
CA ALA A 183 33.91 15.35 12.80
C ALA A 183 34.05 13.92 13.32
N VAL A 184 34.36 12.97 12.44
CA VAL A 184 35.12 11.76 12.80
C VAL A 184 36.13 11.51 11.69
N LEU A 185 37.39 11.38 12.10
CA LEU A 185 38.58 11.50 11.27
C LEU A 185 38.81 10.30 10.35
N LEU A 186 39.26 10.63 9.14
CA LEU A 186 39.89 9.75 8.15
C LEU A 186 41.39 9.60 8.48
N ASP A 187 41.90 8.39 8.33
CA ASP A 187 43.34 8.14 8.13
C ASP A 187 43.58 7.83 6.65
N ALA A 188 44.61 8.45 6.10
CA ALA A 188 44.89 8.54 4.68
C ALA A 188 45.93 7.49 4.27
N HIS A 189 45.68 6.78 3.16
CA HIS A 189 46.77 6.27 2.33
C HIS A 189 46.43 6.44 0.85
N ASP A 190 47.20 7.33 0.25
CA ASP A 190 47.34 7.67 -1.16
C ASP A 190 48.08 6.55 -1.91
N ALA A 191 47.53 6.08 -3.04
CA ALA A 191 48.31 5.69 -4.24
C ALA A 191 47.43 5.13 -5.37
N ARG A 192 47.42 5.87 -6.50
CA ARG A 192 47.63 5.39 -7.88
C ARG A 192 46.64 4.40 -8.49
N GLY A 193 46.05 4.82 -9.62
CA GLY A 193 45.21 3.99 -10.47
C GLY A 193 45.92 2.79 -11.10
N SER A 194 45.13 1.75 -11.35
CA SER A 194 45.33 0.73 -12.37
C SER A 194 43.95 0.17 -12.69
N ASP A 195 43.49 0.37 -13.92
CA ASP A 195 42.37 -0.36 -14.52
C ASP A 195 42.80 -1.83 -14.67
N ASP A 196 42.33 -2.71 -13.78
CA ASP A 196 42.53 -4.16 -13.91
C ASP A 196 41.16 -4.88 -13.82
N ASP A 197 40.41 -4.87 -14.93
CA ASP A 197 39.22 -5.69 -15.20
C ASP A 197 39.57 -7.19 -15.38
N ASP A 198 40.38 -7.78 -14.51
CA ASP A 198 40.84 -9.18 -14.65
C ASP A 198 39.95 -10.22 -13.92
N ASP A 199 38.96 -9.75 -13.14
CA ASP A 199 38.13 -10.57 -12.23
C ASP A 199 36.64 -10.65 -12.58
N ALA A 200 36.22 -10.22 -13.78
CA ALA A 200 34.83 -10.40 -14.20
C ALA A 200 34.49 -11.90 -14.41
N GLU A 201 33.54 -12.45 -13.67
CA GLU A 201 33.05 -13.83 -13.84
C GLU A 201 32.00 -13.91 -14.96
N PHE A 202 32.13 -14.91 -15.84
CA PHE A 202 31.26 -15.11 -17.00
C PHE A 202 29.85 -15.61 -16.58
N SER A 203 28.83 -14.76 -16.75
CA SER A 203 27.43 -15.01 -16.36
C SER A 203 26.54 -15.61 -17.47
N GLY A 204 27.09 -15.98 -18.63
CA GLY A 204 26.32 -16.56 -19.73
C GLY A 204 25.94 -18.02 -19.47
N SER A 205 24.69 -18.38 -19.75
CA SER A 205 24.18 -19.75 -19.61
C SER A 205 24.37 -20.61 -20.86
N ASP A 206 24.95 -20.06 -21.92
CA ASP A 206 25.11 -20.71 -23.23
C ASP A 206 26.58 -21.05 -23.53
N ASP A 207 26.82 -22.23 -24.11
CA ASP A 207 28.17 -22.78 -24.31
C ASP A 207 28.95 -22.05 -25.43
N GLU A 208 28.28 -21.45 -26.41
CA GLU A 208 28.95 -20.69 -27.48
C GLU A 208 29.51 -19.36 -26.96
N GLU A 209 28.76 -18.66 -26.10
CA GLU A 209 29.21 -17.40 -25.49
C GLU A 209 30.40 -17.59 -24.55
N ARG A 210 30.48 -18.75 -23.86
CA ARG A 210 31.61 -19.10 -22.98
C ARG A 210 32.91 -19.22 -23.76
N ALA A 211 32.86 -19.86 -24.92
CA ALA A 211 34.03 -20.05 -25.78
C ALA A 211 34.56 -18.72 -26.34
N GLU A 212 33.67 -17.77 -26.68
CA GLU A 212 34.07 -16.44 -27.12
C GLU A 212 34.68 -15.60 -26.00
N TRP A 213 34.13 -15.70 -24.79
CA TRP A 213 34.65 -15.01 -23.62
C TRP A 213 36.05 -15.47 -23.24
N GLU A 214 36.30 -16.78 -23.23
CA GLU A 214 37.63 -17.32 -22.93
C GLU A 214 38.68 -16.92 -23.98
N ARG A 215 38.31 -16.83 -25.26
CA ARG A 215 39.21 -16.38 -26.33
C ARG A 215 39.65 -14.93 -26.11
N ARG A 216 38.68 -14.03 -25.86
CA ARG A 216 38.96 -12.61 -25.57
C ARG A 216 39.84 -12.42 -24.33
N ARG A 217 39.60 -13.20 -23.27
CA ARG A 217 40.42 -13.15 -22.04
C ARG A 217 41.86 -13.59 -22.30
N ARG A 218 42.05 -14.62 -23.13
CA ARG A 218 43.38 -15.12 -23.50
C ARG A 218 44.16 -14.13 -24.36
N GLU A 219 43.49 -13.44 -25.28
CA GLU A 219 44.09 -12.38 -26.11
C GLU A 219 44.53 -11.18 -25.26
N ARG A 220 43.70 -10.74 -24.29
CA ARG A 220 44.06 -9.67 -23.34
C ARG A 220 45.25 -10.03 -22.46
N LYS A 221 45.35 -11.28 -21.99
CA LYS A 221 46.48 -11.75 -21.17
C LYS A 221 47.77 -11.99 -21.97
N GLY A 222 47.68 -12.13 -23.29
CA GLY A 222 48.83 -12.31 -24.18
C GLY A 222 49.46 -11.01 -24.69
N ALA A 223 48.84 -9.85 -24.41
CA ALA A 223 49.26 -8.54 -24.91
C ALA A 223 49.82 -7.59 -23.83
N ARG A 224 50.05 -8.08 -22.59
CA ARG A 224 50.75 -7.39 -21.51
C ARG A 224 52.19 -7.87 -21.38
#